data_AF-A0A142Y0X6-F1
#
_entry.id   AF-A0A142Y0X6-F1
#
_cell.length_a   1.000
_cell.length_b   1.000
_cell.length_c   1.000
_cell.angle_alpha   90.00
_cell.angle_beta   90.00
_cell.angle_gamma   90.00
#
_symmetry.space_group_name_H-M   'P 1'
#
loop_
_entity.id
_entity.type
_entity.pdbx_description
1 polymer ?
#
loop_
_entity_poly.entity_id
_entity_poly.type
_entity_poly.pdbx_seq_one_letter_code
_entity_poly.pdbx_strand_id
1 'polypeptide(L)'
;MHSSWLVEIASVWAYHASARVEEDLPFPSEAVHAFWVQNRTRFNSWNALLTAQQRRMESLSMGSRIQAWQKLKSLLEEILLAEPLSRVSVAIAARLESRRIDDDTRAILHNVYTTHQEVRHRCLKIISQGILSGNPEADELNSLRHYLEHWTDLLLGYFANHTEAIQYSHNPTRVAEFSEEYSDRMLGEQSKLVWSLLIASCRAWLNKHVAHRPVSPRVNQLISEAALGMIHPNLFDSMGLMRSHLVHRIEKGLDQAGETIQRLEDGSWEKMSSLVVSPSKPTNRRLPA
;
A
#
# COMPACT_ATOMS: atom_id res chain seq x y z
N MET A 1 -13.16 14.91 -0.24
CA MET A 1 -11.72 14.67 -0.41
C MET A 1 -11.45 13.94 -1.73
N HIS A 2 -10.36 14.27 -2.41
CA HIS A 2 -9.99 13.68 -3.71
C HIS A 2 -9.39 12.26 -3.55
N SER A 3 -9.50 11.40 -4.55
CA SER A 3 -9.03 10.00 -4.50
C SER A 3 -7.52 9.85 -4.52
N SER A 4 -6.78 10.84 -5.03
CA SER A 4 -5.30 10.86 -4.97
C SER A 4 -4.74 10.75 -3.56
N TRP A 5 -5.47 11.21 -2.55
CA TRP A 5 -5.10 11.06 -1.14
C TRP A 5 -4.94 9.60 -0.72
N LEU A 6 -5.66 8.67 -1.36
CA LEU A 6 -5.53 7.24 -1.08
C LEU A 6 -4.16 6.71 -1.52
N VAL A 7 -3.62 7.24 -2.62
CA VAL A 7 -2.27 6.92 -3.09
C VAL A 7 -1.23 7.44 -2.10
N GLU A 8 -1.41 8.68 -1.61
CA GLU A 8 -0.50 9.26 -0.61
C GLU A 8 -0.54 8.49 0.72
N ILE A 9 -1.72 8.06 1.18
CA ILE A 9 -1.85 7.24 2.37
C ILE A 9 -1.19 5.87 2.16
N ALA A 10 -1.32 5.27 0.97
CA ALA A 10 -0.61 4.04 0.64
C ALA A 10 0.91 4.22 0.76
N SER A 11 1.44 5.36 0.31
CA SER A 11 2.86 5.69 0.50
C SER A 11 3.24 5.83 1.96
N VAL A 12 2.43 6.53 2.77
CA VAL A 12 2.66 6.62 4.23
C VAL A 12 2.70 5.22 4.86
N TRP A 13 1.76 4.35 4.50
CA TRP A 13 1.72 2.98 5.00
C TRP A 13 2.96 2.18 4.62
N ALA A 14 3.37 2.23 3.34
CA ALA A 14 4.56 1.55 2.86
C ALA A 14 5.81 2.02 3.62
N TYR A 15 5.94 3.32 3.85
CA TYR A 15 7.09 3.89 4.58
C TYR A 15 7.22 3.39 6.02
N HIS A 16 6.09 3.16 6.70
CA HIS A 16 6.05 2.76 8.11
C HIS A 16 5.88 1.27 8.34
N ALA A 17 5.65 0.50 7.29
CA ALA A 17 5.41 -0.93 7.41
C ALA A 17 6.57 -1.68 8.09
N SER A 18 7.81 -1.29 7.81
CA SER A 18 8.98 -1.90 8.47
C SER A 18 9.02 -1.61 9.98
N ALA A 19 8.82 -0.36 10.40
CA ALA A 19 8.77 0.01 11.82
C ALA A 19 7.66 -0.73 12.56
N ARG A 20 6.47 -0.80 11.94
CA ARG A 20 5.34 -1.54 12.50
C ARG A 20 5.71 -3.00 12.80
N VAL A 21 6.39 -3.66 11.86
CA VAL A 21 6.79 -5.06 12.01
C VAL A 21 7.94 -5.20 13.00
N GLU A 22 8.86 -4.24 13.08
CA GLU A 22 9.95 -4.23 14.06
C GLU A 22 9.45 -3.97 15.49
N GLU A 23 8.34 -3.25 15.64
CA GLU A 23 7.70 -2.91 16.92
C GLU A 23 6.58 -3.89 17.32
N ASP A 24 6.36 -4.96 16.54
CA ASP A 24 5.29 -5.94 16.77
C ASP A 24 3.90 -5.28 16.95
N LEU A 25 3.60 -4.24 16.15
CA LEU A 25 2.37 -3.45 16.29
C LEU A 25 1.22 -4.02 15.43
N PRO A 26 0.18 -4.62 16.03
CA PRO A 26 -0.99 -5.10 15.29
C PRO A 26 -1.83 -3.96 14.73
N PHE A 27 -2.79 -4.27 13.84
CA PHE A 27 -3.76 -3.27 13.42
C PHE A 27 -4.84 -3.03 14.49
N PRO A 28 -5.26 -1.78 14.73
CA PRO A 28 -6.43 -1.50 15.55
C PRO A 28 -7.69 -2.07 14.91
N SER A 29 -8.36 -3.01 15.58
CA SER A 29 -9.50 -3.76 15.05
C SER A 29 -10.68 -2.86 14.64
N GLU A 30 -10.96 -1.81 15.41
CA GLU A 30 -12.01 -0.83 15.09
C GLU A 30 -11.73 -0.10 13.77
N ALA A 31 -10.47 0.31 13.54
CA ALA A 31 -10.06 0.99 12.32
C ALA A 31 -10.09 0.05 11.10
N VAL A 32 -9.67 -1.22 11.26
CA VAL A 32 -9.79 -2.27 10.23
C VAL A 32 -11.26 -2.47 9.84
N HIS A 33 -12.14 -2.62 10.83
CA HIS A 33 -13.57 -2.82 10.58
C HIS A 33 -14.20 -1.61 9.88
N ALA A 34 -13.89 -0.39 10.33
CA ALA A 34 -14.33 0.83 9.67
C ALA A 34 -13.84 0.87 8.20
N PHE A 35 -12.56 0.58 7.96
CA PHE A 35 -11.98 0.55 6.62
C PHE A 35 -12.70 -0.45 5.72
N TRP A 36 -12.99 -1.65 6.21
CA TRP A 36 -13.74 -2.67 5.48
C TRP A 36 -15.18 -2.23 5.15
N VAL A 37 -15.95 -1.74 6.13
CA VAL A 37 -17.34 -1.29 5.92
C VAL A 37 -17.42 -0.20 4.85
N GLN A 38 -16.50 0.77 4.91
CA GLN A 38 -16.49 1.86 3.95
C GLN A 38 -16.11 1.40 2.54
N ASN A 39 -15.13 0.49 2.41
CA ASN A 39 -14.79 -0.10 1.11
C ASN A 39 -15.94 -0.95 0.54
N ARG A 40 -16.66 -1.72 1.38
CA ARG A 40 -17.84 -2.47 0.93
C ARG A 40 -18.93 -1.54 0.36
N THR A 41 -19.19 -0.43 1.05
CA THR A 41 -20.15 0.60 0.59
C THR A 41 -19.71 1.19 -0.75
N ARG A 42 -18.41 1.52 -0.87
CA ARG A 42 -17.79 2.00 -2.12
C ARG A 42 -17.96 1.00 -3.26
N PHE A 43 -17.63 -0.28 -3.06
CA PHE A 43 -17.72 -1.30 -4.11
C PHE A 43 -19.14 -1.48 -4.62
N ASN A 44 -20.14 -1.48 -3.73
CA ASN A 44 -21.55 -1.53 -4.12
C ASN A 44 -21.93 -0.33 -5.02
N SER A 45 -21.50 0.88 -4.62
CA SER A 45 -21.73 2.10 -5.39
C SER A 45 -21.06 2.04 -6.77
N TRP A 46 -19.77 1.68 -6.84
CA TRP A 46 -19.05 1.55 -8.10
C TRP A 46 -19.67 0.50 -9.02
N ASN A 47 -20.07 -0.66 -8.48
CA ASN A 47 -20.72 -1.70 -9.27
C ASN A 47 -22.04 -1.23 -9.88
N ALA A 48 -22.86 -0.49 -9.11
CA ALA A 48 -24.10 0.10 -9.61
C ALA A 48 -23.84 1.15 -10.70
N LEU A 49 -22.86 2.04 -10.48
CA LEU A 49 -22.49 3.08 -11.44
C LEU A 49 -21.91 2.50 -12.74
N LEU A 50 -20.99 1.54 -12.67
CA LEU A 50 -20.44 0.87 -13.85
C LEU A 50 -21.52 0.21 -14.69
N THR A 51 -22.46 -0.50 -14.05
CA THR A 51 -23.58 -1.15 -14.75
C THR A 51 -24.52 -0.12 -15.39
N ALA A 52 -24.83 0.98 -14.68
CA ALA A 52 -25.67 2.04 -15.22
C ALA A 52 -25.01 2.76 -16.40
N GLN A 53 -23.70 3.04 -16.34
CA GLN A 53 -22.97 3.70 -17.42
C GLN A 53 -22.84 2.80 -18.65
N GLN A 54 -22.59 1.50 -18.47
CA GLN A 54 -22.51 0.55 -19.58
C GLN A 54 -23.83 0.51 -20.37
N ARG A 55 -24.97 0.34 -19.68
CA ARG A 55 -26.31 0.39 -20.32
C ARG A 55 -26.57 1.73 -21.01
N ARG A 56 -26.15 2.84 -20.39
CA ARG A 56 -26.29 4.17 -20.97
C ARG A 56 -25.52 4.27 -22.28
N MET A 57 -24.26 3.84 -22.32
CA MET A 57 -23.43 3.91 -23.53
C MET A 57 -24.01 3.12 -24.71
N GLU A 58 -24.64 1.97 -24.45
CA GLU A 58 -25.31 1.16 -25.48
C GLU A 58 -26.49 1.91 -26.12
N SER A 59 -27.22 2.72 -25.34
CA SER A 59 -28.42 3.46 -25.78
C SER A 59 -28.16 4.82 -26.44
N LEU A 60 -26.95 5.37 -26.33
CA LEU A 60 -26.68 6.75 -26.73
C LEU A 60 -26.20 6.89 -28.18
N SER A 61 -26.62 8.01 -28.80
CA SER A 61 -26.04 8.51 -30.07
C SER A 61 -24.59 8.96 -29.88
N MET A 62 -23.84 9.02 -30.98
CA MET A 62 -22.38 9.19 -30.93
C MET A 62 -21.92 10.46 -30.18
N GLY A 63 -22.57 11.62 -30.37
CA GLY A 63 -22.21 12.85 -29.64
C GLY A 63 -22.50 12.81 -28.14
N SER A 64 -23.54 12.06 -27.72
CA SER A 64 -23.86 11.88 -26.29
C SER A 64 -22.92 10.90 -25.59
N ARG A 65 -22.23 10.03 -26.35
CA ARG A 65 -21.24 9.08 -25.79
C ARG A 65 -20.01 9.79 -25.24
N ILE A 66 -19.58 10.90 -25.83
CA ILE A 66 -18.42 11.68 -25.35
C ILE A 66 -18.67 12.20 -23.93
N GLN A 67 -19.82 12.85 -23.68
CA GLN A 67 -20.16 13.34 -22.34
C GLN A 67 -20.38 12.20 -21.32
N ALA A 68 -20.95 11.08 -21.76
CA ALA A 68 -21.08 9.89 -20.92
C ALA A 68 -19.71 9.34 -20.53
N TRP A 69 -18.75 9.37 -21.46
CA TRP A 69 -17.39 8.92 -21.24
C TRP A 69 -16.64 9.79 -20.24
N GLN A 70 -16.78 11.11 -20.27
CA GLN A 70 -16.18 11.98 -19.25
C GLN A 70 -16.63 11.64 -17.82
N LYS A 71 -17.92 11.34 -17.62
CA LYS A 71 -18.43 10.90 -16.31
C LYS A 71 -17.90 9.52 -15.92
N LEU A 72 -17.77 8.63 -16.89
CA LEU A 72 -17.20 7.32 -16.68
C LEU A 72 -15.71 7.42 -16.33
N LYS A 73 -14.96 8.31 -16.99
CA LYS A 73 -13.54 8.56 -16.75
C LYS A 73 -13.26 8.84 -15.28
N SER A 74 -13.97 9.78 -14.64
CA SER A 74 -13.78 10.08 -13.22
C SER A 74 -14.04 8.89 -12.29
N LEU A 75 -14.98 8.01 -12.65
CA LEU A 75 -15.23 6.77 -11.90
C LEU A 75 -14.08 5.77 -12.07
N LEU A 76 -13.58 5.60 -13.29
CA LEU A 76 -12.45 4.71 -13.58
C LEU A 76 -11.16 5.23 -12.92
N GLU A 77 -10.91 6.54 -12.94
CA GLU A 77 -9.83 7.18 -12.20
C GLU A 77 -9.94 6.89 -10.68
N GLU A 78 -11.12 7.06 -10.09
CA GLU A 78 -11.35 6.79 -8.66
C GLU A 78 -11.08 5.32 -8.30
N ILE A 79 -11.47 4.38 -9.17
CA ILE A 79 -11.17 2.95 -9.00
C ILE A 79 -9.65 2.71 -9.01
N LEU A 80 -8.95 3.20 -10.03
CA LEU A 80 -7.51 3.01 -10.18
C LEU A 80 -6.74 3.64 -9.00
N LEU A 81 -7.10 4.85 -8.57
CA LEU A 81 -6.41 5.58 -7.50
C LEU A 81 -6.59 4.96 -6.10
N ALA A 82 -7.63 4.16 -5.90
CA ALA A 82 -7.86 3.46 -4.65
C ALA A 82 -7.10 2.12 -4.57
N GLU A 83 -6.60 1.60 -5.70
CA GLU A 83 -5.92 0.31 -5.76
C GLU A 83 -4.65 0.26 -4.89
N PRO A 84 -3.73 1.25 -4.94
CA PRO A 84 -2.45 1.17 -4.21
C PRO A 84 -2.65 0.93 -2.71
N LEU A 85 -3.63 1.61 -2.10
CA LEU A 85 -3.93 1.43 -0.68
C LEU A 85 -4.43 0.01 -0.37
N SER A 86 -5.28 -0.56 -1.23
CA SER A 86 -5.77 -1.93 -1.03
C SER A 86 -4.65 -2.97 -1.10
N ARG A 87 -3.70 -2.82 -2.03
CA ARG A 87 -2.55 -3.72 -2.21
C ARG A 87 -1.53 -3.59 -1.09
N VAL A 88 -1.16 -2.36 -0.75
CA VAL A 88 -0.18 -2.10 0.33
C VAL A 88 -0.72 -2.57 1.67
N SER A 89 -2.00 -2.28 1.98
CA SER A 89 -2.60 -2.67 3.26
C SER A 89 -2.64 -4.18 3.47
N VAL A 90 -3.07 -4.96 2.47
CA VAL A 90 -3.08 -6.42 2.57
C VAL A 90 -1.67 -7.02 2.61
N ALA A 91 -0.71 -6.43 1.89
CA ALA A 91 0.69 -6.89 1.93
C ALA A 91 1.32 -6.68 3.31
N ILE A 92 1.01 -5.56 3.99
CA ILE A 92 1.44 -5.32 5.37
C ILE A 92 0.81 -6.34 6.31
N ALA A 93 -0.50 -6.59 6.22
CA ALA A 93 -1.15 -7.57 7.07
C ALA A 93 -0.64 -9.00 6.83
N ALA A 94 -0.30 -9.36 5.57
CA ALA A 94 0.33 -10.64 5.28
C ALA A 94 1.71 -10.79 5.95
N ARG A 95 2.48 -9.69 6.03
CA ARG A 95 3.76 -9.67 6.74
C ARG A 95 3.60 -9.75 8.26
N LEU A 96 2.56 -9.13 8.83
CA LEU A 96 2.28 -9.25 10.27
C LEU A 96 1.83 -10.66 10.64
N GLU A 97 0.98 -11.29 9.82
CA GLU A 97 0.57 -12.69 9.99
C GLU A 97 1.78 -13.64 9.87
N SER A 98 2.67 -13.44 8.88
CA SER A 98 3.86 -14.29 8.74
C SER A 98 4.82 -14.21 9.93
N ARG A 99 4.76 -13.10 10.68
CA ARG A 99 5.48 -12.86 11.93
C ARG A 99 4.69 -13.25 13.18
N ARG A 100 3.43 -13.69 13.05
CA ARG A 100 2.50 -14.00 14.16
C ARG A 100 2.23 -12.81 15.08
N ILE A 101 2.21 -11.60 14.52
CA ILE A 101 1.88 -10.35 15.23
C ILE A 101 0.36 -10.12 15.18
N ASP A 102 -0.26 -10.38 14.03
CA ASP A 102 -1.69 -10.14 13.77
C ASP A 102 -2.20 -11.18 12.75
N ASP A 103 -2.99 -12.14 13.23
CA ASP A 103 -3.48 -13.26 12.44
C ASP A 103 -4.88 -13.02 11.83
N ASP A 104 -5.64 -12.06 12.37
CA ASP A 104 -7.05 -11.86 12.01
C ASP A 104 -7.21 -10.82 10.87
N THR A 105 -6.37 -9.78 10.86
CA THR A 105 -6.56 -8.64 9.96
C THR A 105 -6.35 -8.99 8.49
N ARG A 106 -5.47 -9.95 8.18
CA ARG A 106 -5.15 -10.30 6.79
C ARG A 106 -6.40 -10.77 6.04
N ALA A 107 -7.24 -11.61 6.64
CA ALA A 107 -8.44 -12.12 5.99
C ALA A 107 -9.39 -10.97 5.56
N ILE A 108 -9.55 -9.97 6.43
CA ILE A 108 -10.41 -8.81 6.18
C ILE A 108 -9.84 -7.94 5.05
N LEU A 109 -8.56 -7.59 5.13
CA LEU A 109 -7.92 -6.77 4.09
C LEU A 109 -7.78 -7.51 2.76
N HIS A 110 -7.60 -8.83 2.80
CA HIS A 110 -7.59 -9.66 1.61
C HIS A 110 -8.97 -9.65 0.92
N ASN A 111 -10.07 -9.66 1.67
CA ASN A 111 -11.41 -9.48 1.08
C ASN A 111 -11.57 -8.10 0.41
N VAL A 112 -11.06 -7.03 1.01
CA VAL A 112 -11.07 -5.69 0.39
C VAL A 112 -10.26 -5.69 -0.90
N TYR A 113 -9.07 -6.28 -0.88
CA TYR A 113 -8.19 -6.40 -2.04
C TYR A 113 -8.85 -7.21 -3.18
N THR A 114 -9.36 -8.41 -2.91
CA THR A 114 -9.96 -9.26 -3.95
C THR A 114 -11.20 -8.61 -4.57
N THR A 115 -12.07 -8.02 -3.75
CA THR A 115 -13.24 -7.27 -4.25
C THR A 115 -12.82 -6.07 -5.10
N HIS A 116 -11.74 -5.37 -4.72
CA HIS A 116 -11.18 -4.31 -5.55
C HIS A 116 -10.69 -4.85 -6.90
N GLN A 117 -9.99 -5.98 -6.93
CA GLN A 117 -9.49 -6.60 -8.16
C GLN A 117 -10.61 -6.97 -9.14
N GLU A 118 -11.77 -7.42 -8.63
CA GLU A 118 -12.95 -7.68 -9.46
C GLU A 118 -13.47 -6.42 -10.14
N VAL A 119 -13.62 -5.31 -9.39
CA VAL A 119 -14.06 -4.03 -9.93
C VAL A 119 -13.04 -3.48 -10.93
N ARG A 120 -11.75 -3.60 -10.60
CA ARG A 120 -10.65 -3.22 -11.49
C ARG A 120 -10.68 -3.99 -12.80
N HIS A 121 -10.90 -5.30 -12.76
CA HIS A 121 -10.97 -6.11 -13.98
C HIS A 121 -12.07 -5.61 -14.93
N ARG A 122 -13.23 -5.20 -14.38
CA ARG A 122 -14.29 -4.54 -15.16
C ARG A 122 -13.85 -3.19 -15.71
N CYS A 123 -13.19 -2.37 -14.90
CA CYS A 123 -12.59 -1.10 -15.31
C CYS A 123 -11.64 -1.27 -16.49
N LEU A 124 -10.74 -2.25 -16.45
CA LEU A 124 -9.78 -2.51 -17.53
C LEU A 124 -10.45 -2.93 -18.84
N LYS A 125 -11.53 -3.72 -18.78
CA LYS A 125 -12.31 -4.07 -19.97
C LYS A 125 -12.89 -2.83 -20.65
N ILE A 126 -13.42 -1.90 -19.86
CA ILE A 126 -13.96 -0.63 -20.36
C ILE A 126 -12.86 0.22 -20.98
N ILE A 127 -11.71 0.37 -20.30
CA ILE A 127 -10.55 1.11 -20.83
C ILE A 127 -10.10 0.50 -22.17
N SER A 128 -9.94 -0.83 -22.23
CA SER A 128 -9.53 -1.53 -23.45
C SER A 128 -10.50 -1.30 -24.61
N GLN A 129 -11.80 -1.35 -24.37
CA GLN A 129 -12.82 -1.03 -25.39
C GLN A 129 -12.74 0.42 -25.85
N GLY A 130 -12.50 1.36 -24.92
CA GLY A 130 -12.29 2.77 -25.22
C GLY A 130 -11.09 3.00 -26.14
N ILE A 131 -9.95 2.36 -25.84
CA ILE A 131 -8.74 2.44 -26.66
C ILE A 131 -8.99 1.89 -28.06
N LEU A 132 -9.62 0.71 -28.18
CA LEU A 132 -9.99 0.12 -29.48
C LEU A 132 -10.93 1.01 -30.30
N SER A 133 -11.69 1.86 -29.62
CA SER A 133 -12.60 2.83 -30.25
C SER A 133 -11.92 4.18 -30.56
N GLY A 134 -10.61 4.32 -30.30
CA GLY A 134 -9.85 5.56 -30.52
C GLY A 134 -10.21 6.69 -29.55
N ASN A 135 -10.67 6.35 -28.34
CA ASN A 135 -11.07 7.33 -27.33
C ASN A 135 -9.85 7.86 -26.55
N PRO A 136 -9.51 9.16 -26.64
CA PRO A 136 -8.31 9.71 -26.02
C PRO A 136 -8.34 9.65 -24.49
N GLU A 137 -9.50 9.79 -23.84
CA GLU A 137 -9.60 9.66 -22.40
C GLU A 137 -9.34 8.21 -21.92
N ALA A 138 -9.55 7.20 -22.78
CA ALA A 138 -9.18 5.82 -22.47
C ALA A 138 -7.66 5.62 -22.48
N ASP A 139 -6.95 6.28 -23.39
CA ASP A 139 -5.48 6.28 -23.42
C ASP A 139 -4.91 6.96 -22.17
N GLU A 140 -5.47 8.11 -21.76
CA GLU A 140 -5.09 8.79 -20.51
C GLU A 140 -5.26 7.88 -19.28
N LEU A 141 -6.40 7.17 -19.20
CA LEU A 141 -6.66 6.19 -18.14
C LEU A 141 -5.65 5.03 -18.15
N ASN A 142 -5.22 4.58 -19.33
CA ASN A 142 -4.21 3.53 -19.42
C ASN A 142 -2.83 4.02 -19.00
N SER A 143 -2.47 5.27 -19.32
CA SER A 143 -1.25 5.90 -18.79
C SER A 143 -1.31 6.03 -17.27
N LEU A 144 -2.44 6.46 -16.71
CA LEU A 144 -2.68 6.51 -15.27
C LEU A 144 -2.54 5.13 -14.62
N ARG A 145 -3.15 4.09 -15.22
CA ARG A 145 -3.01 2.71 -14.75
C ARG A 145 -1.54 2.30 -14.68
N HIS A 146 -0.79 2.44 -15.77
CA HIS A 146 0.61 2.04 -15.80
C HIS A 146 1.46 2.77 -14.76
N TYR A 147 1.21 4.07 -14.59
CA TYR A 147 1.85 4.86 -13.55
C TYR A 147 1.57 4.31 -12.15
N LEU A 148 0.29 4.05 -11.84
CA LEU A 148 -0.12 3.53 -10.52
C LEU A 148 0.35 2.09 -10.28
N GLU A 149 0.39 1.24 -11.30
CA GLU A 149 0.95 -0.11 -11.21
C GLU A 149 2.43 -0.05 -10.84
N HIS A 150 3.20 0.79 -11.54
CA HIS A 150 4.62 1.00 -11.27
C HIS A 150 4.85 1.59 -9.88
N TRP A 151 4.07 2.61 -9.51
CA TRP A 151 4.12 3.21 -8.18
C TRP A 151 3.82 2.18 -7.10
N THR A 152 2.79 1.35 -7.27
CA THR A 152 2.43 0.33 -6.29
C THR A 152 3.51 -0.73 -6.15
N ASP A 153 4.12 -1.18 -7.24
CA ASP A 153 5.26 -2.10 -7.19
C ASP A 153 6.45 -1.47 -6.43
N LEU A 154 6.71 -0.17 -6.60
CA LEU A 154 7.71 0.56 -5.82
C LEU A 154 7.37 0.56 -4.34
N LEU A 155 6.12 0.86 -3.98
CA LEU A 155 5.67 0.86 -2.58
C LEU A 155 5.83 -0.52 -1.94
N LEU A 156 5.48 -1.59 -2.66
CA LEU A 156 5.61 -2.96 -2.17
C LEU A 156 7.08 -3.37 -2.00
N GLY A 157 7.93 -3.05 -2.99
CA GLY A 157 9.37 -3.32 -2.92
C GLY A 157 10.06 -2.55 -1.78
N TYR A 158 9.55 -1.38 -1.40
CA TYR A 158 10.15 -0.56 -0.35
C TYR A 158 10.12 -1.22 1.04
N PHE A 159 9.09 -1.98 1.41
CA PHE A 159 8.96 -2.50 2.79
C PHE A 159 8.84 -4.02 2.93
N ALA A 160 8.35 -4.70 1.90
CA ALA A 160 8.00 -6.10 2.03
C ALA A 160 9.21 -6.98 1.67
N ASN A 161 9.37 -8.09 2.42
CA ASN A 161 10.26 -9.16 1.99
C ASN A 161 9.68 -9.71 0.68
N HIS A 162 10.58 -10.13 -0.21
CA HIS A 162 10.28 -10.58 -1.56
C HIS A 162 9.11 -11.58 -1.64
N THR A 163 8.94 -12.47 -0.66
CA THR A 163 7.90 -13.52 -0.65
C THR A 163 6.47 -12.98 -0.49
N GLU A 164 6.20 -12.14 0.51
CA GLU A 164 4.85 -11.64 0.80
C GLU A 164 4.44 -10.52 -0.18
N ALA A 165 5.40 -9.72 -0.63
CA ALA A 165 5.18 -8.61 -1.56
C ALA A 165 4.65 -9.08 -2.92
N ILE A 166 5.20 -10.19 -3.42
CA ILE A 166 4.94 -10.69 -4.78
C ILE A 166 3.48 -11.06 -5.01
N GLN A 167 2.82 -11.63 -3.99
CA GLN A 167 1.41 -12.04 -4.09
C GLN A 167 0.49 -10.85 -4.45
N TYR A 168 0.87 -9.65 -4.05
CA TYR A 168 0.09 -8.43 -4.24
C TYR A 168 0.72 -7.46 -5.25
N SER A 169 1.76 -7.89 -5.96
CA SER A 169 2.43 -7.09 -7.00
C SER A 169 1.65 -7.08 -8.31
N HIS A 170 1.93 -6.09 -9.16
CA HIS A 170 1.57 -6.14 -10.57
C HIS A 170 2.68 -6.81 -11.38
N ASN A 171 3.94 -6.49 -11.07
CA ASN A 171 5.10 -7.12 -11.66
C ASN A 171 6.05 -7.63 -10.56
N PRO A 172 6.10 -8.95 -10.32
CA PRO A 172 6.98 -9.55 -9.31
C PRO A 172 8.46 -9.21 -9.47
N THR A 173 8.96 -9.19 -10.71
CA THR A 173 10.36 -8.87 -11.02
C THR A 173 10.69 -7.43 -10.63
N ARG A 174 9.79 -6.50 -10.93
CA ARG A 174 9.96 -5.08 -10.57
C ARG A 174 9.96 -4.87 -9.07
N VAL A 175 9.09 -5.55 -8.34
CA VAL A 175 9.07 -5.51 -6.87
C VAL A 175 10.40 -6.05 -6.31
N ALA A 176 10.95 -7.10 -6.91
CA ALA A 176 12.26 -7.63 -6.51
C ALA A 176 13.40 -6.63 -6.73
N GLU A 177 13.45 -5.99 -7.90
CA GLU A 177 14.43 -4.95 -8.23
C GLU A 177 14.36 -3.77 -7.24
N PHE A 178 13.15 -3.28 -6.94
CA PHE A 178 12.98 -2.23 -5.93
C PHE A 178 13.36 -2.72 -4.54
N SER A 179 13.00 -3.95 -4.17
CA SER A 179 13.38 -4.51 -2.88
C SER A 179 14.90 -4.58 -2.72
N GLU A 180 15.65 -4.93 -3.76
CA GLU A 180 17.11 -4.94 -3.74
C GLU A 180 17.69 -3.52 -3.67
N GLU A 181 17.12 -2.56 -4.41
CA GLU A 181 17.59 -1.17 -4.37
C GLU A 181 17.37 -0.51 -3.00
N TYR A 182 16.25 -0.82 -2.35
CA TYR A 182 15.85 -0.17 -1.10
C TYR A 182 16.19 -0.97 0.16
N SER A 183 16.45 -2.29 0.10
CA SER A 183 16.81 -3.10 1.28
C SER A 183 18.04 -2.57 2.01
N ASP A 184 19.03 -2.09 1.26
CA ASP A 184 20.30 -1.62 1.79
C ASP A 184 20.25 -0.14 2.22
N ARG A 185 19.25 0.61 1.74
CA ARG A 185 19.09 2.06 1.97
C ARG A 185 18.20 2.41 3.16
N MET A 186 17.68 1.41 3.90
CA MET A 186 16.70 1.61 4.98
C MET A 186 17.19 2.39 6.21
N LEU A 187 18.46 2.82 6.25
CA LEU A 187 19.10 3.28 7.49
C LEU A 187 19.69 4.69 7.34
N GLY A 188 18.84 5.71 7.43
CA GLY A 188 19.31 7.08 7.67
C GLY A 188 18.39 8.21 7.20
N GLU A 189 18.78 9.44 7.50
CA GLU A 189 18.06 10.65 7.07
C GLU A 189 17.98 10.79 5.54
N GLN A 190 18.94 10.23 4.81
CA GLN A 190 18.91 10.23 3.34
C GLN A 190 17.70 9.46 2.79
N SER A 191 17.28 8.38 3.45
CA SER A 191 16.08 7.62 3.06
C SER A 191 14.80 8.44 3.20
N LYS A 192 14.70 9.25 4.27
CA LYS A 192 13.59 10.21 4.44
C LYS A 192 13.51 11.22 3.31
N LEU A 193 14.66 11.80 2.92
CA LEU A 193 14.70 12.77 1.84
C LEU A 193 14.28 12.14 0.52
N VAL A 194 14.85 10.98 0.16
CA VAL A 194 14.49 10.24 -1.06
C VAL A 194 12.99 9.92 -1.06
N TRP A 195 12.46 9.40 0.05
CA TRP A 195 11.04 9.09 0.18
C TRP A 195 10.15 10.32 0.04
N SER A 196 10.53 11.44 0.65
CA SER A 196 9.79 12.71 0.55
C SER A 196 9.78 13.25 -0.88
N LEU A 197 10.89 13.13 -1.62
CA LEU A 197 10.98 13.49 -3.02
C LEU A 197 10.12 12.58 -3.89
N LEU A 198 10.13 11.27 -3.61
CA LEU A 198 9.25 10.30 -4.28
C LEU A 198 7.78 10.67 -4.07
N ILE A 199 7.32 10.88 -2.84
CA ILE A 199 5.94 11.31 -2.58
C ILE A 199 5.63 12.65 -3.27
N ALA A 200 6.52 13.64 -3.20
CA ALA A 200 6.32 14.94 -3.82
C ALA A 200 6.20 14.82 -5.35
N SER A 201 7.03 14.01 -5.99
CA SER A 201 6.96 13.72 -7.42
C SER A 201 5.66 13.00 -7.80
N CYS A 202 5.19 12.07 -6.96
CA CYS A 202 3.92 11.40 -7.16
C CYS A 202 2.75 12.37 -7.08
N ARG A 203 2.72 13.21 -6.05
CA ARG A 203 1.71 14.25 -5.90
C ARG A 203 1.71 15.21 -7.08
N ALA A 204 2.88 15.67 -7.52
CA ALA A 204 3.01 16.56 -8.68
C ALA A 204 2.47 15.89 -9.96
N TRP A 205 2.79 14.61 -10.17
CA TRP A 205 2.29 13.84 -11.30
C TRP A 205 0.77 13.67 -11.25
N LEU A 206 0.21 13.26 -10.11
CA LEU A 206 -1.23 13.07 -9.93
C LEU A 206 -2.02 14.38 -10.10
N ASN A 207 -1.52 15.48 -9.54
CA ASN A 207 -2.16 16.79 -9.69
C ASN A 207 -2.23 17.25 -11.15
N LYS A 208 -1.28 16.83 -11.99
CA LYS A 208 -1.24 17.17 -13.41
C LYS A 208 -2.16 16.29 -14.27
N HIS A 209 -2.35 15.02 -13.91
CA HIS A 209 -2.96 14.02 -14.80
C HIS A 209 -4.33 13.49 -14.36
N VAL A 210 -4.78 13.79 -13.13
CA VAL A 210 -6.07 13.28 -12.61
C VAL A 210 -7.12 14.39 -12.59
N ALA A 211 -8.37 14.07 -12.94
CA ALA A 211 -9.46 15.04 -12.89
C ALA A 211 -9.77 15.49 -11.45
N HIS A 212 -9.94 16.80 -11.25
CA HIS A 212 -10.12 17.36 -9.90
C HIS A 212 -11.47 17.02 -9.22
N ARG A 213 -12.42 16.39 -9.91
CA ARG A 213 -13.76 16.13 -9.37
C ARG A 213 -13.92 14.67 -8.96
N PRO A 214 -13.87 14.34 -7.66
CA PRO A 214 -14.10 12.98 -7.18
C PRO A 214 -15.56 12.57 -7.38
N VAL A 215 -15.80 11.28 -7.61
CA VAL A 215 -17.15 10.71 -7.70
C VAL A 215 -17.76 10.60 -6.31
N SER A 216 -16.98 10.15 -5.33
CA SER A 216 -17.45 9.88 -3.96
C SER A 216 -16.59 10.57 -2.89
N PRO A 217 -16.56 11.92 -2.82
CA PRO A 217 -15.64 12.66 -1.94
C PRO A 217 -15.76 12.32 -0.45
N ARG A 218 -16.97 12.02 0.03
CA ARG A 218 -17.23 11.68 1.44
C ARG A 218 -16.75 10.27 1.77
N VAL A 219 -17.02 9.31 0.89
CA VAL A 219 -16.56 7.92 1.07
C VAL A 219 -15.04 7.85 1.01
N ASN A 220 -14.41 8.62 0.11
CA ASN A 220 -12.96 8.76 0.08
C ASN A 220 -12.43 9.24 1.43
N GLN A 221 -13.00 10.31 1.97
CA GLN A 221 -12.63 10.85 3.28
C GLN A 221 -12.75 9.81 4.40
N LEU A 222 -13.90 9.12 4.51
CA LEU A 222 -14.11 8.11 5.54
C LEU A 222 -13.11 6.95 5.45
N ILE A 223 -12.75 6.53 4.23
CA ILE A 223 -11.76 5.49 4.01
C ILE A 223 -10.36 5.97 4.40
N SER A 224 -10.03 7.22 4.11
CA SER A 224 -8.77 7.81 4.54
C SER A 224 -8.70 7.99 6.05
N GLU A 225 -9.77 8.43 6.71
CA GLU A 225 -9.86 8.51 8.17
C GLU A 225 -9.65 7.12 8.79
N ALA A 226 -10.36 6.09 8.30
CA ALA A 226 -10.17 4.72 8.76
C ALA A 226 -8.74 4.20 8.49
N ALA A 227 -8.19 4.47 7.30
CA ALA A 227 -6.85 4.04 6.96
C ALA A 227 -5.76 4.75 7.77
N LEU A 228 -5.94 6.03 8.09
CA LEU A 228 -5.04 6.74 8.99
C LEU A 228 -5.19 6.22 10.43
N GLY A 229 -6.41 5.92 10.88
CA GLY A 229 -6.67 5.31 12.18
C GLY A 229 -6.07 3.91 12.34
N MET A 230 -5.77 3.23 11.24
CA MET A 230 -5.02 1.97 11.25
C MET A 230 -3.53 2.16 11.52
N ILE A 231 -2.99 3.38 11.37
CA ILE A 231 -1.59 3.72 11.70
C ILE A 231 -1.46 3.85 13.22
N HIS A 232 -0.56 3.05 13.81
CA HIS A 232 -0.40 3.05 15.27
C HIS A 232 0.14 4.41 15.76
N PRO A 233 -0.43 5.00 16.83
CA PRO A 233 0.02 6.30 17.36
C PRO A 233 1.50 6.36 17.73
N ASN A 234 2.11 5.23 18.15
CA ASN A 234 3.54 5.17 18.49
C ASN A 234 4.47 5.48 17.32
N LEU A 235 3.99 5.40 16.08
CA LEU A 235 4.75 5.79 14.90
C LEU A 235 4.87 7.32 14.77
N PHE A 236 4.19 8.07 15.64
CA PHE A 236 4.24 9.52 15.74
C PHE A 236 4.96 9.95 17.04
N ASP A 237 5.61 11.11 16.98
CA ASP A 237 6.18 11.78 18.14
C ASP A 237 5.11 12.59 18.89
N SER A 238 5.52 13.23 19.99
CA SER A 238 4.64 14.04 20.83
C SER A 238 4.04 15.27 20.12
N MET A 239 4.58 15.66 18.96
CA MET A 239 4.09 16.74 18.13
C MET A 239 3.16 16.24 17.01
N GLY A 240 2.87 14.94 16.97
CA GLY A 240 2.08 14.31 15.91
C GLY A 240 2.84 14.19 14.58
N LEU A 241 4.16 14.40 14.59
CA LEU A 241 5.02 14.18 13.43
C LEU A 241 5.51 12.75 13.44
N MET A 242 5.78 12.18 12.27
CA MET A 242 6.21 10.79 12.17
C MET A 242 7.64 10.60 12.71
N ARG A 243 7.84 9.59 13.57
CA ARG A 243 9.15 9.29 14.17
C ARG A 243 10.17 8.86 13.12
N SER A 244 11.44 9.19 13.36
CA SER A 244 12.55 8.66 12.58
C SER A 244 12.77 7.18 12.91
N HIS A 245 12.82 6.31 11.89
CA HIS A 245 13.26 4.91 12.04
C HIS A 245 14.61 4.78 12.76
N LEU A 246 15.53 5.73 12.54
CA LEU A 246 16.84 5.75 13.20
C LEU A 246 16.75 6.10 14.69
N VAL A 247 15.90 7.07 15.05
CA VAL A 247 15.66 7.41 16.48
C VAL A 247 15.05 6.21 17.18
N HIS A 248 14.08 5.58 16.53
CA HIS A 248 13.41 4.41 17.09
C HIS A 248 14.36 3.22 17.29
N ARG A 249 15.24 2.92 16.32
CA ARG A 249 16.26 1.88 16.49
C ARG A 249 17.28 2.21 17.58
N ILE A 250 17.63 3.48 17.77
CA ILE A 250 18.52 3.92 18.86
C ILE A 250 17.81 3.72 20.20
N GLU A 251 16.55 4.14 20.33
CA GLU A 251 15.73 3.91 21.53
C GLU A 251 15.68 2.42 21.86
N LYS A 252 15.30 1.56 20.90
CA LYS A 252 15.25 0.11 21.11
C LYS A 252 16.61 -0.50 21.42
N GLY A 253 17.68 -0.01 20.80
CA GLY A 253 19.04 -0.43 21.08
C GLY A 253 19.50 -0.04 22.49
N LEU A 254 19.09 1.14 22.97
CA LEU A 254 19.33 1.60 24.33
C LEU A 254 18.51 0.79 25.34
N ASP A 255 17.25 0.49 25.04
CA ASP A 255 16.40 -0.35 25.90
C ASP A 255 16.96 -1.78 26.00
N GLN A 256 17.37 -2.38 24.89
CA GLN A 256 18.02 -3.69 24.87
C GLN A 256 19.37 -3.69 25.60
N ALA A 257 20.16 -2.62 25.45
CA ALA A 257 21.40 -2.46 26.20
C ALA A 257 21.11 -2.32 27.70
N GLY A 258 20.08 -1.56 28.08
CA GLY A 258 19.61 -1.40 29.45
C GLY A 258 19.15 -2.71 30.07
N GLU A 259 18.30 -3.48 29.38
CA GLU A 259 17.89 -4.82 29.82
C GLU A 259 19.08 -5.77 29.95
N THR A 260 20.07 -5.67 29.05
CA THR A 260 21.29 -6.48 29.11
C THR A 260 22.15 -6.10 30.31
N ILE A 261 22.34 -4.80 30.58
CA ILE A 261 23.06 -4.30 31.75
C ILE A 261 22.36 -4.73 33.03
N GLN A 262 21.04 -4.56 33.11
CA GLN A 262 20.25 -4.96 34.27
C GLN A 262 20.35 -6.47 34.54
N ARG A 263 20.31 -7.30 33.49
CA ARG A 263 20.54 -8.75 33.61
C ARG A 263 21.97 -9.12 34.03
N LEU A 264 22.95 -8.30 33.66
CA LEU A 264 24.35 -8.42 34.09
C LEU A 264 24.57 -7.93 35.53
N GLU A 265 23.70 -7.08 36.06
CA GLU A 265 23.71 -6.66 37.47
C GLU A 265 22.98 -7.69 38.36
N ASP A 266 21.89 -8.27 37.84
CA ASP A 266 20.97 -9.17 38.58
C ASP A 266 21.41 -10.65 38.66
N GLY A 267 22.66 -11.00 38.40
CA GLY A 267 23.10 -12.41 38.55
C GLY A 267 22.72 -13.36 37.40
N SER A 268 21.96 -12.88 36.41
CA SER A 268 21.15 -13.74 35.52
C SER A 268 21.87 -14.22 34.25
N TRP A 269 23.19 -14.05 34.18
CA TRP A 269 24.03 -14.31 32.99
C TRP A 269 24.16 -15.80 32.61
N GLU A 270 23.86 -16.73 33.52
CA GLU A 270 23.96 -18.18 33.26
C GLU A 270 23.02 -18.66 32.14
N LYS A 271 21.96 -17.90 31.82
CA LYS A 271 21.02 -18.20 30.72
C LYS A 271 21.48 -17.70 29.34
N MET A 272 22.55 -16.90 29.23
CA MET A 272 23.03 -16.36 27.95
C MET A 272 23.96 -17.32 27.19
N SER A 273 24.62 -18.26 27.87
CA SER A 273 25.56 -19.21 27.22
C SER A 273 24.88 -20.24 26.32
N SER A 274 23.55 -20.42 26.41
CA SER A 274 22.79 -21.34 25.56
C SER A 274 22.37 -20.75 24.20
N LEU A 275 22.61 -19.46 23.94
CA LEU A 275 22.19 -18.79 22.69
C LEU A 275 23.36 -18.49 21.74
N VAL A 276 24.60 -18.78 22.13
CA VAL A 276 25.78 -18.52 21.29
C VAL A 276 26.37 -19.85 20.83
N VAL A 277 26.42 -20.02 19.50
CA VAL A 277 26.94 -21.15 18.70
C VAL A 277 25.89 -22.22 18.29
N SER A 278 25.05 -21.87 17.31
CA SER A 278 24.81 -22.79 16.19
C SER A 278 25.59 -22.27 14.97
N PRO A 279 26.64 -22.95 14.49
CA PRO A 279 27.33 -22.52 13.29
C PRO A 279 26.40 -22.71 12.09
N SER A 280 26.18 -21.63 11.34
CA SER A 280 25.52 -21.65 10.04
C SER A 280 26.22 -22.67 9.12
N LYS A 281 25.50 -23.70 8.68
CA LYS A 281 25.98 -24.66 7.67
C LYS A 281 26.38 -23.91 6.38
N PRO A 282 27.57 -24.15 5.82
CA PRO A 282 27.94 -23.58 4.53
C PRO A 282 27.07 -24.19 3.42
N THR A 283 26.32 -23.33 2.73
CA THR A 283 25.58 -23.64 1.50
C THR A 283 26.56 -24.04 0.38
N ASN A 284 26.58 -25.33 0.06
CA ASN A 284 27.29 -25.88 -1.08
C ASN A 284 26.62 -25.42 -2.39
N ARG A 285 27.13 -24.35 -3.01
CA ARG A 285 26.83 -24.01 -4.41
C ARG A 285 27.65 -24.93 -5.31
N ARG A 286 27.01 -25.95 -5.88
CA ARG A 286 27.51 -26.61 -7.10
C ARG A 286 27.10 -25.77 -8.31
N LEU A 287 28.08 -25.30 -9.07
CA LEU A 287 27.89 -24.82 -10.44
C LEU A 287 27.63 -26.04 -11.36
N PRO A 288 26.69 -25.97 -12.31
CA PRO A 288 26.62 -26.96 -13.39
C PRO A 288 27.65 -26.63 -14.47
N ALA A 289 28.22 -27.71 -15.02
CA ALA A 289 29.08 -27.72 -16.21
C ALA A 289 28.29 -27.46 -17.50
#